data_AF-K8ERZ3-F1
#
_entry.id   AF-K8ERZ3-F1
#
_cell.length_a   1.000
_cell.length_b   1.000
_cell.length_c   1.000
_cell.angle_alpha   90.00
_cell.angle_beta   90.00
_cell.angle_gamma   90.00
#
_symmetry.space_group_name_H-M   'P 1'
#
loop_
_entity.id
_entity.type
_entity.pdbx_description
1 polymer ?
#
loop_
_entity_poly.entity_id
_entity_poly.type
_entity_poly.pdbx_seq_one_letter_code
_entity_poly.pdbx_strand_id
1 'polypeptide(L)'
;MAVLPGRCVRAFLDSFALIISLALVVLQFGLIDWYYLNVTGENVWAAWIGPDFVVLLILGVLGVLAIKYNTVQMEECCSIDSRVKYACFAWGAYSLILISKIATCFRMFYEDIPPTPLDNNDKLFDDFLFKAGLSLSVLIFLFIFESHHYTPLVSVRQVYISYLVAAICLDLIDNIYFLDLLWQASKDKWNLELWLELTILIVACINFFMPTFALAKLRYAKVPRFLLVSEKLWAFLYVLIVNGPFLGLRIYLYIVLEVQQHGKKFDPSLFAVKNIAMIYIALRELWTRLQYWRMKRRAALSRNELSAAIHNHEEEEHE
;
A
#
# COMPACT_ATOMS: atom_id res chain seq x y z
N MET A 1 23.27 22.50 -10.21
CA MET A 1 23.23 22.58 -8.73
C MET A 1 21.82 22.21 -8.30
N ALA A 2 21.66 21.16 -7.48
CA ALA A 2 20.35 20.84 -6.93
C ALA A 2 19.98 21.93 -5.90
N VAL A 3 18.87 22.63 -6.13
CA VAL A 3 18.36 23.62 -5.17
C VAL A 3 17.83 22.85 -3.96
N LEU A 4 18.56 22.91 -2.85
CA LEU A 4 18.13 22.34 -1.58
C LEU A 4 17.26 23.41 -0.88
N PRO A 5 16.00 23.12 -0.54
CA PRO A 5 15.20 24.04 0.27
C PRO A 5 15.88 24.25 1.63
N GLY A 6 15.89 25.50 2.13
CA GLY A 6 16.51 25.84 3.41
C GLY A 6 15.88 25.06 4.57
N ARG A 7 16.70 24.77 5.60
CA ARG A 7 16.34 23.97 6.80
C ARG A 7 15.00 24.36 7.43
N CYS A 8 14.74 25.66 7.58
CA CYS A 8 13.50 26.17 8.18
C CYS A 8 12.27 25.90 7.30
N VAL A 9 12.40 26.08 5.99
CA VAL A 9 11.30 25.83 5.04
C VAL A 9 10.95 24.35 5.04
N ARG A 10 11.96 23.46 5.09
CA ARG A 10 11.71 22.02 5.12
C ARG A 10 11.09 21.55 6.43
N ALA A 11 11.62 22.01 7.57
CA ALA A 11 11.02 21.68 8.87
C ALA A 11 9.56 22.14 8.95
N PHE A 12 9.24 23.30 8.37
CA PHE A 12 7.86 23.78 8.27
C PHE A 12 6.99 22.87 7.40
N LEU A 13 7.47 22.46 6.22
CA LEU A 13 6.74 21.54 5.34
C LEU A 13 6.50 20.17 5.99
N ASP A 14 7.52 19.57 6.61
CA ASP A 14 7.38 18.27 7.28
C ASP A 14 6.43 18.35 8.49
N SER A 15 6.50 19.45 9.25
CA SER A 15 5.57 19.71 10.36
C SER A 15 4.14 19.91 9.87
N PHE A 16 3.96 20.64 8.76
CA PHE A 16 2.66 20.86 8.15
C PHE A 16 2.05 19.55 7.64
N ALA A 17 2.85 18.72 6.94
CA ALA A 17 2.43 17.39 6.49
C ALA A 17 2.07 16.48 7.68
N LEU A 18 2.83 16.53 8.78
CA LEU A 18 2.52 15.79 10.00
C LEU A 18 1.19 16.24 10.62
N ILE A 19 0.97 17.55 10.75
CA ILE A 19 -0.28 18.10 11.30
C ILE A 19 -1.47 17.69 10.44
N ILE A 20 -1.36 17.79 9.11
CA ILE A 20 -2.41 17.32 8.20
C ILE A 20 -2.65 15.82 8.40
N SER A 21 -1.60 15.00 8.45
CA SER A 21 -1.75 13.55 8.62
C SER A 21 -2.48 13.20 9.92
N LEU A 22 -2.17 13.88 11.03
CA LEU A 22 -2.84 13.69 12.31
C LEU A 22 -4.30 14.14 12.24
N ALA A 23 -4.58 15.30 11.63
CA ALA A 23 -5.94 15.80 11.46
C ALA A 23 -6.79 14.84 10.63
N LEU A 24 -6.24 14.30 9.54
CA LEU A 24 -6.92 13.32 8.69
C LEU A 24 -7.19 12.00 9.43
N VAL A 25 -6.24 11.52 10.25
CA VAL A 25 -6.45 10.31 11.07
C VAL A 25 -7.54 10.53 12.10
N VAL A 26 -7.54 11.67 12.81
CA VAL A 26 -8.61 12.03 13.75
C VAL A 26 -9.96 12.08 13.03
N LEU A 27 -10.01 12.69 11.85
CA LEU A 27 -11.24 12.80 11.08
C LEU A 27 -11.72 11.43 10.60
N GLN A 28 -10.85 10.59 10.06
CA GLN A 28 -11.22 9.26 9.57
C GLN A 28 -11.65 8.33 10.70
N PHE A 29 -10.87 8.25 11.78
CA PHE A 29 -11.20 7.38 12.91
C PHE A 29 -12.41 7.88 13.68
N GLY A 30 -12.55 9.20 13.87
CA GLY A 30 -13.73 9.80 14.48
C GLY A 30 -14.99 9.57 13.67
N LEU A 31 -14.91 9.57 12.34
CA LEU A 31 -16.05 9.27 11.46
C LEU A 31 -16.48 7.79 11.61
N ILE A 32 -15.54 6.85 11.67
CA ILE A 32 -15.84 5.44 11.89
C ILE A 32 -16.40 5.19 13.30
N ASP A 33 -15.86 5.85 14.32
CA ASP A 33 -16.36 5.71 15.69
C ASP A 33 -17.74 6.34 15.88
N TRP A 34 -17.99 7.49 15.23
CA TRP A 34 -19.31 8.10 15.19
C TRP A 34 -20.33 7.15 14.55
N TYR A 35 -19.94 6.47 13.47
CA TYR A 35 -20.76 5.45 12.85
C TYR A 35 -21.08 4.30 13.82
N TYR A 36 -20.08 3.81 14.55
CA TYR A 36 -20.27 2.76 15.53
C TYR A 36 -21.23 3.13 16.65
N LEU A 37 -21.07 4.31 17.23
CA LEU A 37 -21.89 4.75 18.36
C LEU A 37 -23.34 5.05 17.97
N ASN A 38 -23.55 5.67 16.81
CA ASN A 38 -24.90 6.04 16.38
C ASN A 38 -25.71 4.87 15.83
N VAL A 39 -25.06 3.90 15.16
CA VAL A 39 -25.78 2.78 14.55
C VAL A 39 -26.08 1.66 15.55
N THR A 40 -25.17 1.37 16.48
CA THR A 40 -25.38 0.28 17.47
C THR A 40 -26.10 0.74 18.73
N GLY A 41 -25.97 2.03 19.10
CA GLY A 41 -26.49 2.55 20.36
C GLY A 41 -25.84 1.97 21.62
N GLU A 42 -24.80 1.13 21.50
CA GLU A 42 -24.12 0.48 22.62
C GLU A 42 -22.82 1.18 23.02
N ASN A 43 -22.68 1.49 24.31
CA ASN A 43 -21.49 2.16 24.86
C ASN A 43 -20.20 1.33 24.78
N VAL A 44 -20.28 0.02 24.50
CA VAL A 44 -19.11 -0.88 24.41
C VAL A 44 -18.19 -0.48 23.26
N TRP A 45 -18.74 0.10 22.19
CA TRP A 45 -17.99 0.54 21.01
C TRP A 45 -17.13 1.78 21.27
N ALA A 46 -17.36 2.51 22.36
CA ALA A 46 -16.47 3.60 22.80
C ALA A 46 -15.05 3.10 23.14
N ALA A 47 -14.85 1.79 23.33
CA ALA A 47 -13.52 1.20 23.53
C ALA A 47 -12.55 1.46 22.36
N TRP A 48 -13.05 1.71 21.15
CA TRP A 48 -12.23 2.00 19.96
C TRP A 48 -11.48 3.34 20.01
N ILE A 49 -11.92 4.27 20.87
CA ILE A 49 -11.24 5.54 21.11
C ILE A 49 -9.84 5.33 21.72
N GLY A 50 -9.66 4.27 22.51
CA GLY A 50 -8.37 3.94 23.13
C GLY A 50 -7.28 3.63 22.10
N PRO A 51 -7.46 2.61 21.23
CA PRO A 51 -6.56 2.32 20.12
C PRO A 51 -6.27 3.51 19.21
N ASP A 52 -7.23 4.39 18.97
CA ASP A 52 -7.04 5.59 18.15
C ASP A 52 -6.02 6.55 18.76
N PHE A 53 -6.14 6.79 20.07
CA PHE A 53 -5.18 7.61 20.79
C PHE A 53 -3.76 7.02 20.73
N VAL A 54 -3.64 5.69 20.80
CA VAL A 54 -2.35 5.00 20.66
C VAL A 54 -1.74 5.23 19.28
N VAL A 55 -2.54 5.13 18.20
CA VAL A 55 -2.05 5.41 16.83
C VAL A 55 -1.62 6.85 16.68
N LEU A 56 -2.40 7.81 17.19
CA LEU A 56 -2.05 9.24 17.14
C LEU A 56 -0.74 9.51 17.89
N LEU A 57 -0.55 8.90 19.05
CA LEU A 57 0.69 9.00 19.82
C LEU A 57 1.87 8.43 19.03
N ILE A 58 1.73 7.23 18.46
CA ILE A 58 2.78 6.59 17.65
C ILE A 58 3.13 7.47 16.45
N LEU A 59 2.15 7.97 15.70
CA LEU A 59 2.36 8.84 14.55
C LEU A 59 3.03 10.15 14.95
N GLY A 60 2.59 10.78 16.05
CA GLY A 60 3.17 12.01 16.57
C GLY A 60 4.63 11.82 16.98
N VAL A 61 4.94 10.79 17.77
CA VAL A 61 6.31 10.49 18.22
C VAL A 61 7.23 10.16 17.04
N LEU A 62 6.79 9.27 16.14
CA LEU A 62 7.59 8.90 14.96
C LEU A 62 7.79 10.08 14.01
N GLY A 63 6.77 10.94 13.84
CA GLY A 63 6.85 12.15 13.04
C GLY A 63 7.83 13.17 13.60
N VAL A 64 7.75 13.47 14.90
CA VAL A 64 8.70 14.40 15.56
C VAL A 64 10.13 13.86 15.49
N LEU A 65 10.34 12.55 15.70
CA LEU A 65 11.64 11.92 15.56
C LEU A 65 12.16 12.00 14.12
N ALA A 66 11.29 11.81 13.12
CA ALA A 66 11.65 11.93 11.72
C ALA A 66 12.04 13.37 11.34
N ILE A 67 11.29 14.38 11.80
CA ILE A 67 11.59 15.80 11.56
C ILE A 67 12.93 16.18 12.19
N LYS A 68 13.15 15.82 13.47
CA LYS A 68 14.41 16.09 14.17
C LYS A 68 15.59 15.40 13.47
N TYR A 69 15.39 14.19 12.99
CA TYR A 69 16.44 13.45 12.29
C TYR A 69 16.75 14.05 10.91
N ASN A 70 15.73 14.38 10.12
CA ASN A 70 15.88 14.96 8.79
C ASN A 70 16.58 16.33 8.86
N THR A 71 16.24 17.15 9.85
CA THR A 71 16.87 18.47 10.05
C THR A 71 18.33 18.40 10.44
N VAL A 72 18.74 17.37 11.21
CA VAL A 72 20.15 17.14 11.58
C VAL A 72 20.94 16.55 10.41
N GLN A 73 20.39 15.59 9.67
CA GLN A 73 21.08 14.98 8.53
C GLN A 73 21.29 15.93 7.34
N MET A 74 20.46 16.96 7.19
CA MET A 74 20.68 18.01 6.17
C MET A 74 21.97 18.81 6.41
N GLU A 75 22.49 18.83 7.64
CA GLU A 75 23.71 19.55 8.03
C GLU A 75 24.98 18.81 7.56
N GLU A 76 24.88 17.49 7.40
CA GLU A 76 25.92 16.63 6.84
C GLU A 76 25.62 16.42 5.36
N CYS A 77 26.25 17.18 4.46
CA CYS A 77 26.13 17.11 2.98
C CYS A 77 26.41 15.73 2.32
N CYS A 78 26.38 14.61 3.05
CA CYS A 78 26.69 13.26 2.58
C CYS A 78 25.70 12.16 2.99
N SER A 79 24.56 12.46 3.62
CA SER A 79 23.57 11.40 3.88
C SER A 79 22.59 11.22 2.71
N ILE A 80 22.93 10.34 1.79
CA ILE A 80 22.08 9.85 0.68
C ILE A 80 20.91 8.96 1.19
N ASP A 81 20.67 8.90 2.50
CA ASP A 81 19.88 7.85 3.12
C ASP A 81 18.86 8.39 4.15
N SER A 82 17.83 9.10 3.66
CA SER A 82 16.63 9.31 4.47
C SER A 82 15.99 7.97 4.77
N ARG A 83 15.97 7.65 6.06
CA ARG A 83 15.50 6.36 6.54
C ARG A 83 13.96 6.37 6.55
N VAL A 84 13.36 5.81 5.51
CA VAL A 84 11.92 5.45 5.38
C VAL A 84 11.40 4.53 6.52
N LYS A 85 12.24 4.24 7.53
CA LYS A 85 11.97 3.39 8.68
C LYS A 85 10.76 3.89 9.49
N TYR A 86 10.69 5.18 9.74
CA TYR A 86 9.62 5.76 10.55
C TYR A 86 8.27 5.71 9.83
N ALA A 87 8.24 6.01 8.52
CA ALA A 87 7.05 5.85 7.67
C ALA A 87 6.51 4.42 7.67
N CYS A 88 7.41 3.42 7.60
CA CYS A 88 7.01 2.00 7.63
C CYS A 88 6.29 1.62 8.93
N PHE A 89 6.82 2.04 10.08
CA PHE A 89 6.20 1.76 11.38
C PHE A 89 4.92 2.58 11.59
N ALA A 90 4.92 3.84 11.18
CA ALA A 90 3.76 4.72 11.20
C ALA A 90 2.58 4.13 10.42
N TRP A 91 2.80 3.76 9.15
CA TRP A 91 1.77 3.13 8.33
C TRP A 91 1.34 1.77 8.88
N GLY A 92 2.26 0.97 9.44
CA GLY A 92 1.93 -0.33 10.01
C GLY A 92 1.01 -0.24 11.22
N ALA A 93 1.29 0.69 12.15
CA ALA A 93 0.41 0.92 13.30
C ALA A 93 -0.97 1.42 12.85
N TYR A 94 -1.00 2.38 11.93
CA TYR A 94 -2.24 2.92 11.37
C TYR A 94 -3.09 1.85 10.66
N SER A 95 -2.47 1.09 9.74
CA SER A 95 -3.17 0.08 8.95
C SER A 95 -3.71 -1.06 9.81
N LEU A 96 -3.03 -1.49 10.87
CA LEU A 96 -3.54 -2.53 11.78
C LEU A 96 -4.83 -2.11 12.49
N ILE A 97 -4.89 -0.88 13.00
CA ILE A 97 -6.12 -0.38 13.63
C ILE A 97 -7.23 -0.16 12.61
N LEU A 98 -6.91 0.42 11.45
CA LEU A 98 -7.90 0.58 10.37
C LEU A 98 -8.48 -0.78 9.92
N ILE A 99 -7.63 -1.79 9.70
CA ILE A 99 -8.05 -3.15 9.34
C ILE A 99 -8.97 -3.73 10.42
N SER A 100 -8.61 -3.54 11.69
CA SER A 100 -9.40 -4.05 12.81
C SER A 100 -10.80 -3.41 12.83
N LYS A 101 -10.88 -2.09 12.62
CA LYS A 101 -12.15 -1.37 12.48
C LYS A 101 -12.94 -1.84 11.25
N ILE A 102 -12.32 -1.93 10.07
CA ILE A 102 -13.02 -2.41 8.87
C ILE A 102 -13.55 -3.83 9.10
N ALA A 103 -12.75 -4.72 9.69
CA ALA A 103 -13.17 -6.08 10.00
C ALA A 103 -14.32 -6.13 11.01
N THR A 104 -14.29 -5.32 12.07
CA THR A 104 -15.41 -5.25 13.02
C THR A 104 -16.67 -4.65 12.38
N CYS A 105 -16.51 -3.65 11.51
CA CYS A 105 -17.61 -3.09 10.72
C CYS A 105 -18.30 -4.20 9.92
N PHE A 106 -17.57 -4.92 9.07
CA PHE A 106 -18.16 -5.95 8.22
C PHE A 106 -18.55 -7.25 8.93
N ARG A 107 -18.04 -7.55 10.14
CA ARG A 107 -18.38 -8.80 10.87
C ARG A 107 -19.44 -8.63 11.94
N MET A 108 -19.39 -7.54 12.71
CA MET A 108 -20.32 -7.34 13.84
C MET A 108 -21.50 -6.45 13.46
N PHE A 109 -21.36 -5.53 12.50
CA PHE A 109 -22.47 -4.69 12.03
C PHE A 109 -23.27 -5.34 10.89
N TYR A 110 -22.89 -6.54 10.43
CA TYR A 110 -23.49 -7.23 9.28
C TYR A 110 -24.99 -7.55 9.47
N GLU A 111 -25.42 -7.83 10.70
CA GLU A 111 -26.79 -8.27 10.98
C GLU A 111 -27.72 -7.14 11.47
N ASP A 112 -27.14 -6.05 11.98
CA ASP A 112 -27.86 -4.98 12.70
C ASP A 112 -28.19 -3.75 11.82
N ILE A 113 -27.95 -3.80 10.51
CA ILE A 113 -28.42 -2.74 9.59
C ILE A 113 -29.86 -3.10 9.20
N PRO A 114 -30.91 -2.55 9.86
CA PRO A 114 -32.26 -2.85 9.47
C PRO A 114 -32.48 -2.33 8.04
N PRO A 115 -33.11 -3.13 7.16
CA PRO A 115 -33.56 -2.67 5.86
C PRO A 115 -34.79 -1.79 6.08
N THR A 116 -34.62 -0.56 6.55
CA THR A 116 -35.73 0.39 6.65
C THR A 116 -36.01 0.99 5.26
N PRO A 117 -37.22 0.77 4.70
CA PRO A 117 -37.61 1.29 3.39
C PRO A 117 -37.97 2.78 3.43
N LEU A 118 -37.64 3.50 4.50
CA LEU A 118 -38.22 4.82 4.78
C LEU A 118 -37.21 5.86 5.27
N ASP A 119 -35.98 5.88 4.72
CA ASP A 119 -35.07 6.99 4.99
C ASP A 119 -34.45 7.49 3.70
N ASN A 120 -35.10 8.51 3.13
CA ASN A 120 -34.83 9.00 1.79
C ASN A 120 -33.78 10.13 1.75
N ASN A 121 -33.26 10.60 2.88
CA ASN A 121 -32.28 11.70 2.90
C ASN A 121 -30.98 11.39 3.65
N ASP A 122 -30.96 10.49 4.64
CA ASP A 122 -29.74 10.18 5.40
C ASP A 122 -28.84 9.15 4.70
N LYS A 123 -29.42 8.30 3.82
CA LYS A 123 -28.68 7.25 3.08
C LYS A 123 -27.59 7.77 2.14
N LEU A 124 -27.78 8.95 1.54
CA LEU A 124 -26.79 9.55 0.65
C LEU A 124 -25.59 10.09 1.42
N PHE A 125 -25.85 10.63 2.61
CA PHE A 125 -24.77 11.07 3.49
C PHE A 125 -24.00 9.86 3.99
N ASP A 126 -24.67 8.77 4.36
CA ASP A 126 -24.04 7.57 4.93
C ASP A 126 -23.10 6.84 3.94
N ASP A 127 -23.55 6.57 2.71
CA ASP A 127 -22.72 5.90 1.70
C ASP A 127 -21.56 6.80 1.25
N PHE A 128 -21.83 8.09 1.07
CA PHE A 128 -20.80 9.05 0.71
C PHE A 128 -19.77 9.21 1.82
N LEU A 129 -20.22 9.26 3.08
CA LEU A 129 -19.38 9.47 4.26
C LEU A 129 -18.51 8.24 4.54
N PHE A 130 -19.04 7.02 4.39
CA PHE A 130 -18.25 5.78 4.48
C PHE A 130 -17.17 5.73 3.40
N LYS A 131 -17.54 5.97 2.14
CA LYS A 131 -16.60 5.99 1.02
C LYS A 131 -15.56 7.10 1.15
N ALA A 132 -15.98 8.29 1.53
CA ALA A 132 -15.12 9.42 1.81
C ALA A 132 -14.15 9.09 2.95
N GLY A 133 -14.64 8.55 4.06
CA GLY A 133 -13.85 8.09 5.19
C GLY A 133 -12.78 7.07 4.78
N LEU A 134 -13.13 6.05 4.01
CA LEU A 134 -12.15 5.08 3.50
C LEU A 134 -11.13 5.73 2.55
N SER A 135 -11.56 6.66 1.69
CA SER A 135 -10.69 7.38 0.75
C SER A 135 -9.61 8.24 1.41
N LEU A 136 -9.85 8.70 2.64
CA LEU A 136 -8.86 9.45 3.42
C LEU A 136 -7.57 8.66 3.65
N SER A 137 -7.66 7.32 3.65
CA SER A 137 -6.48 6.45 3.79
C SER A 137 -5.40 6.71 2.75
N VAL A 138 -5.78 7.09 1.53
CA VAL A 138 -4.84 7.45 0.44
C VAL A 138 -4.11 8.74 0.77
N LEU A 139 -4.82 9.75 1.26
CA LEU A 139 -4.24 11.03 1.65
C LEU A 139 -3.36 10.87 2.89
N ILE A 140 -3.80 10.09 3.87
CA ILE A 140 -3.02 9.78 5.08
C ILE A 140 -1.72 9.07 4.70
N PHE A 141 -1.76 8.10 3.78
CA PHE A 141 -0.54 7.46 3.28
C PHE A 141 0.43 8.48 2.69
N LEU A 142 -0.06 9.38 1.81
CA LEU A 142 0.76 10.40 1.17
C LEU A 142 1.40 11.36 2.19
N PHE A 143 0.63 11.87 3.14
CA PHE A 143 1.14 12.82 4.13
C PHE A 143 2.05 12.15 5.19
N ILE A 144 1.77 10.90 5.59
CA ILE A 144 2.70 10.11 6.41
C ILE A 144 4.00 9.91 5.64
N PHE A 145 3.93 9.56 4.35
CA PHE A 145 5.12 9.38 3.54
C PHE A 145 5.93 10.68 3.41
N GLU A 146 5.28 11.79 3.10
CA GLU A 146 5.93 13.09 2.90
C GLU A 146 6.58 13.64 4.17
N SER A 147 5.90 13.53 5.32
CA SER A 147 6.43 13.97 6.62
C SER A 147 7.64 13.17 7.10
N HIS A 148 7.83 11.94 6.61
CA HIS A 148 8.86 11.02 7.07
C HIS A 148 9.97 10.76 6.04
N HIS A 149 9.85 11.26 4.81
CA HIS A 149 10.82 11.01 3.74
C HIS A 149 11.39 12.29 3.13
N TYR A 150 12.73 12.34 3.03
CA TYR A 150 13.46 13.39 2.33
C TYR A 150 14.36 12.79 1.26
N THR A 151 14.17 13.12 -0.02
CA THR A 151 15.19 12.84 -1.04
C THR A 151 15.51 14.12 -1.82
N PRO A 152 16.79 14.36 -2.15
CA PRO A 152 17.16 15.45 -3.04
C PRO A 152 16.68 15.15 -4.46
N LEU A 153 16.10 16.16 -5.12
CA LEU A 153 15.30 16.11 -6.36
C LEU A 153 15.95 15.42 -7.58
N VAL A 154 17.24 15.07 -7.52
CA VAL A 154 18.02 14.59 -8.67
C VAL A 154 18.50 13.13 -8.52
N SER A 155 18.07 12.41 -7.48
CA SER A 155 18.50 11.02 -7.28
C SER A 155 17.63 10.01 -8.06
N VAL A 156 18.24 9.04 -8.74
CA VAL A 156 17.55 7.89 -9.39
C VAL A 156 16.65 7.14 -8.40
N ARG A 157 17.02 7.15 -7.10
CA ARG A 157 16.23 6.59 -6.01
C ARG A 157 14.91 7.32 -5.81
N GLN A 158 14.87 8.64 -5.96
CA GLN A 158 13.64 9.42 -5.79
C GLN A 158 12.61 9.09 -6.87
N VAL A 159 13.03 8.92 -8.12
CA VAL A 159 12.12 8.49 -9.20
C VAL A 159 11.49 7.14 -8.87
N TYR A 160 12.27 6.19 -8.36
CA TYR A 160 11.76 4.88 -7.92
C TYR A 160 10.78 5.02 -6.75
N ILE A 161 11.09 5.86 -5.76
CA ILE A 161 10.25 6.10 -4.60
C ILE A 161 8.93 6.76 -5.01
N SER A 162 8.97 7.80 -5.86
CA SER A 162 7.76 8.46 -6.37
C SER A 162 6.88 7.49 -7.17
N TYR A 163 7.48 6.63 -8.00
CA TYR A 163 6.74 5.56 -8.68
C TYR A 163 6.11 4.57 -7.70
N LEU A 164 6.85 4.15 -6.67
CA LEU A 164 6.35 3.22 -5.66
C LEU A 164 5.17 3.82 -4.87
N VAL A 165 5.28 5.08 -4.45
CA VAL A 165 4.23 5.80 -3.74
C VAL A 165 2.99 5.94 -4.62
N ALA A 166 3.15 6.34 -5.89
CA ALA A 166 2.04 6.43 -6.84
C ALA A 166 1.35 5.08 -7.06
N ALA A 167 2.13 3.99 -7.21
CA ALA A 167 1.60 2.64 -7.34
C ALA A 167 0.80 2.23 -6.10
N ILE A 168 1.32 2.49 -4.90
CA ILE A 168 0.61 2.22 -3.64
C ILE A 168 -0.69 3.01 -3.55
N CYS A 169 -0.70 4.30 -3.90
CA CYS A 169 -1.93 5.09 -3.90
C CYS A 169 -2.98 4.51 -4.84
N LEU A 170 -2.58 4.06 -6.03
CA LEU A 170 -3.49 3.39 -6.96
C LEU A 170 -4.00 2.05 -6.41
N ASP A 171 -3.15 1.28 -5.72
CA ASP A 171 -3.55 0.03 -5.05
C ASP A 171 -4.55 0.29 -3.91
N LEU A 172 -4.36 1.35 -3.12
CA LEU A 172 -5.28 1.75 -2.05
C LEU A 172 -6.62 2.22 -2.60
N ILE A 173 -6.63 3.03 -3.66
CA ILE A 173 -7.86 3.45 -4.34
C ILE A 173 -8.63 2.21 -4.82
N ASP A 174 -7.93 1.27 -5.49
CA ASP A 174 -8.53 0.03 -5.96
C ASP A 174 -9.16 -0.77 -4.80
N ASN A 175 -8.47 -0.84 -3.67
CA ASN A 175 -8.96 -1.50 -2.46
C ASN A 175 -10.24 -0.85 -1.90
N ILE A 176 -10.31 0.48 -1.89
CA ILE A 176 -11.50 1.22 -1.42
C ILE A 176 -12.71 0.90 -2.30
N TYR A 177 -12.53 0.77 -3.62
CA TYR A 177 -13.62 0.37 -4.52
C TYR A 177 -14.16 -1.03 -4.23
N PHE A 178 -13.30 -1.98 -3.84
CA PHE A 178 -13.76 -3.31 -3.45
C PHE A 178 -14.53 -3.31 -2.13
N LEU A 179 -14.12 -2.49 -1.16
CA LEU A 179 -14.86 -2.34 0.09
C LEU A 179 -16.19 -1.59 -0.10
N ASP A 180 -16.23 -0.58 -0.97
CA ASP A 180 -17.46 0.10 -1.38
C ASP A 180 -18.43 -0.87 -2.07
N LEU A 181 -17.90 -1.78 -2.90
CA LEU A 181 -18.71 -2.84 -3.51
C LEU A 181 -19.27 -3.82 -2.46
N LEU A 182 -18.45 -4.23 -1.50
CA LEU A 182 -18.89 -5.11 -0.40
C LEU A 182 -19.97 -4.42 0.45
N TRP A 183 -19.82 -3.11 0.68
CA TRP A 183 -20.79 -2.27 1.37
C TRP A 183 -22.13 -2.21 0.63
N GLN A 184 -22.12 -1.88 -0.66
CA GLN A 184 -23.32 -1.85 -1.51
C GLN A 184 -24.00 -3.21 -1.56
N ALA A 185 -23.22 -4.28 -1.69
CA ALA A 185 -23.77 -5.62 -1.76
C ALA A 185 -24.47 -6.04 -0.47
N SER A 186 -23.94 -5.64 0.69
CA SER A 186 -24.59 -5.82 1.99
C SER A 186 -25.90 -5.05 2.07
N LYS A 187 -25.89 -3.77 1.67
CA LYS A 187 -27.04 -2.86 1.75
C LYS A 187 -28.21 -3.29 0.85
N ASP A 188 -27.90 -3.68 -0.38
CA ASP A 188 -28.87 -4.09 -1.39
C ASP A 188 -29.26 -5.57 -1.27
N LYS A 189 -28.84 -6.25 -0.20
CA LYS A 189 -29.09 -7.69 0.06
C LYS A 189 -28.73 -8.56 -1.14
N TRP A 190 -27.55 -8.37 -1.68
CA TRP A 190 -27.04 -9.29 -2.69
C TRP A 190 -26.82 -10.64 -2.00
N ASN A 191 -27.40 -11.71 -2.53
CA ASN A 191 -27.15 -13.07 -2.04
C ASN A 191 -25.73 -13.51 -2.43
N LEU A 192 -24.72 -12.90 -1.81
CA LEU A 192 -23.33 -13.30 -1.91
C LEU A 192 -23.11 -14.52 -1.01
N GLU A 193 -22.31 -15.46 -1.51
CA GLU A 193 -21.90 -16.59 -0.69
C GLU A 193 -20.91 -16.09 0.37
N LEU A 194 -21.06 -16.55 1.61
CA LEU A 194 -20.25 -16.12 2.76
C LEU A 194 -18.73 -16.24 2.49
N TRP A 195 -18.32 -17.28 1.75
CA TRP A 195 -16.93 -17.47 1.33
C TRP A 195 -16.41 -16.34 0.44
N LEU A 196 -17.24 -15.76 -0.42
CA LEU A 196 -16.86 -14.67 -1.31
C LEU A 196 -16.70 -13.36 -0.53
N GLU A 197 -17.65 -13.03 0.36
CA GLU A 197 -17.56 -11.85 1.22
C GLU A 197 -16.29 -11.89 2.09
N LEU A 198 -16.03 -13.05 2.71
CA LEU A 198 -14.84 -13.26 3.52
C LEU A 198 -13.55 -13.12 2.70
N THR A 199 -13.55 -13.64 1.47
CA THR A 199 -12.37 -13.54 0.59
C THR A 199 -12.09 -12.10 0.19
N ILE A 200 -13.13 -11.33 -0.18
CA ILE A 200 -12.99 -9.90 -0.52
C ILE A 200 -12.43 -9.13 0.68
N LEU A 201 -12.98 -9.37 1.88
CA LEU A 201 -12.52 -8.72 3.11
C LEU A 201 -11.06 -9.07 3.44
N ILE A 202 -10.69 -10.35 3.39
CA ILE A 202 -9.30 -10.80 3.67
C ILE A 202 -8.33 -10.16 2.67
N VAL A 203 -8.65 -10.18 1.38
CA VAL A 203 -7.81 -9.57 0.34
C VAL A 203 -7.69 -8.06 0.56
N ALA A 204 -8.78 -7.40 0.95
CA ALA A 204 -8.76 -5.97 1.25
C ALA A 204 -7.89 -5.62 2.46
N CYS A 205 -7.97 -6.41 3.54
CA CYS A 205 -7.13 -6.24 4.72
C CYS A 205 -5.64 -6.42 4.39
N ILE A 206 -5.30 -7.45 3.61
CA ILE A 206 -3.92 -7.67 3.15
C ILE A 206 -3.43 -6.44 2.39
N ASN A 207 -4.24 -5.90 1.47
CA ASN A 207 -3.84 -4.76 0.65
C ASN A 207 -3.65 -3.45 1.41
N PHE A 208 -4.37 -3.22 2.52
CA PHE A 208 -4.06 -2.10 3.43
C PHE A 208 -2.71 -2.26 4.13
N PHE A 209 -2.33 -3.50 4.45
CA PHE A 209 -1.08 -3.78 5.14
C PHE A 209 0.12 -3.81 4.19
N MET A 210 -0.04 -4.21 2.92
CA MET A 210 1.05 -4.38 1.94
C MET A 210 2.01 -3.18 1.78
N PRO A 211 1.57 -1.91 1.84
CA PRO A 211 2.50 -0.77 1.80
C PRO A 211 3.55 -0.78 2.91
N THR A 212 3.29 -1.40 4.07
CA THR A 212 4.33 -1.58 5.10
C THR A 212 5.53 -2.37 4.59
N PHE A 213 5.28 -3.49 3.88
CA PHE A 213 6.34 -4.32 3.32
C PHE A 213 7.09 -3.60 2.19
N ALA A 214 6.37 -2.83 1.36
CA ALA A 214 6.98 -2.02 0.32
C ALA A 214 7.93 -0.95 0.90
N LEU A 215 7.51 -0.26 1.97
CA LEU A 215 8.34 0.70 2.70
C LEU A 215 9.48 0.01 3.48
N ALA A 216 9.25 -1.17 4.06
CA ALA A 216 10.27 -1.96 4.74
C ALA A 216 11.37 -2.42 3.77
N LYS A 217 11.03 -2.72 2.52
CA LYS A 217 12.01 -3.05 1.48
C LYS A 217 12.99 -1.90 1.22
N LEU A 218 12.53 -0.64 1.27
CA LEU A 218 13.40 0.53 1.15
C LEU A 218 14.39 0.66 2.32
N ARG A 219 14.11 0.03 3.48
CA ARG A 219 15.01 -0.04 4.64
C ARG A 219 16.11 -1.10 4.48
N TYR A 220 15.81 -2.23 3.86
CA TYR A 220 16.65 -3.43 3.89
C TYR A 220 17.38 -3.73 2.57
N ALA A 221 17.69 -2.73 1.75
CA ALA A 221 18.45 -2.93 0.50
C ALA A 221 19.86 -3.58 0.66
N LYS A 222 20.27 -3.92 1.89
CA LYS A 222 21.51 -4.63 2.25
C LYS A 222 21.26 -5.94 3.03
N VAL A 223 20.17 -6.68 2.82
CA VAL A 223 20.08 -8.06 3.37
C VAL A 223 21.08 -8.96 2.61
N PRO A 224 21.89 -9.79 3.30
CA PRO A 224 22.87 -10.66 2.65
C PRO A 224 22.22 -11.62 1.64
N ARG A 225 22.85 -11.74 0.47
CA ARG A 225 22.42 -12.50 -0.73
C ARG A 225 22.22 -14.02 -0.53
N PHE A 226 22.35 -14.53 0.69
CA PHE A 226 22.45 -15.97 0.95
C PHE A 226 21.09 -16.68 1.17
N LEU A 227 20.02 -15.94 1.48
CA LEU A 227 18.68 -16.49 1.73
C LEU A 227 17.61 -16.04 0.70
N LEU A 228 18.04 -15.40 -0.39
CA LEU A 228 17.14 -14.69 -1.32
C LEU A 228 16.95 -15.48 -2.62
N VAL A 229 15.82 -16.18 -2.70
CA VAL A 229 15.01 -16.13 -3.92
C VAL A 229 15.05 -14.68 -4.44
N SER A 230 15.62 -14.47 -5.64
CA SER A 230 15.95 -13.16 -6.22
C SER A 230 15.01 -12.04 -5.72
N GLU A 231 15.55 -10.94 -5.17
CA GLU A 231 14.78 -9.76 -4.68
C GLU A 231 13.72 -9.26 -5.68
N LYS A 232 13.86 -9.65 -6.94
CA LYS A 232 13.00 -9.33 -8.08
C LYS A 232 11.87 -10.34 -8.28
N LEU A 233 12.08 -11.62 -7.97
CA LEU A 233 10.98 -12.58 -7.84
C LEU A 233 10.08 -12.18 -6.68
N TRP A 234 10.65 -11.71 -5.56
CA TRP A 234 9.90 -11.13 -4.46
C TRP A 234 9.08 -9.89 -4.88
N ALA A 235 9.61 -9.03 -5.76
CA ALA A 235 8.87 -7.90 -6.29
C ALA A 235 7.70 -8.35 -7.20
N PHE A 236 7.92 -9.37 -8.03
CA PHE A 236 6.89 -9.96 -8.87
C PHE A 236 5.80 -10.64 -8.03
N LEU A 237 6.18 -11.44 -7.04
CA LEU A 237 5.26 -12.07 -6.09
C LEU A 237 4.45 -11.02 -5.33
N TYR A 238 5.07 -9.92 -4.90
CA TYR A 238 4.35 -8.79 -4.28
C TYR A 238 3.27 -8.24 -5.22
N VAL A 239 3.61 -7.92 -6.47
CA VAL A 239 2.63 -7.40 -7.45
C VAL A 239 1.52 -8.43 -7.72
N LEU A 240 1.85 -9.71 -7.78
CA LEU A 240 0.90 -10.79 -8.00
C LEU A 240 -0.04 -10.98 -6.80
N ILE A 241 0.46 -10.88 -5.56
CA ILE A 241 -0.35 -11.00 -4.34
C ILE A 241 -1.32 -9.82 -4.21
N VAL A 242 -0.91 -8.61 -4.61
CA VAL A 242 -1.77 -7.42 -4.55
C VAL A 242 -2.81 -7.43 -5.69
N ASN A 243 -2.35 -7.59 -6.93
CA ASN A 243 -3.19 -7.36 -8.12
C ASN A 243 -3.86 -8.64 -8.64
N GLY A 244 -3.28 -9.82 -8.38
CA GLY A 244 -3.80 -11.11 -8.83
C GLY A 244 -5.14 -11.45 -8.20
N PRO A 245 -5.28 -11.44 -6.86
CA PRO A 245 -6.56 -11.67 -6.19
C PRO A 245 -7.64 -10.67 -6.61
N PHE A 246 -7.32 -9.37 -6.74
CA PHE A 246 -8.29 -8.38 -7.22
C PHE A 246 -8.72 -8.62 -8.66
N LEU A 247 -7.81 -9.04 -9.55
CA LEU A 247 -8.17 -9.42 -10.91
C LEU A 247 -9.07 -10.67 -10.91
N GLY A 248 -8.72 -11.69 -10.13
CA GLY A 248 -9.51 -12.91 -9.99
C GLY A 248 -10.92 -12.64 -9.45
N LEU A 249 -11.03 -11.82 -8.40
CA LEU A 249 -12.31 -11.38 -7.84
C LEU A 249 -13.15 -10.62 -8.86
N ARG A 250 -12.57 -9.72 -9.64
CA ARG A 250 -13.27 -9.02 -10.73
C ARG A 250 -13.78 -9.94 -11.81
N ILE A 251 -12.94 -10.88 -12.27
CA ILE A 251 -13.34 -11.87 -13.27
C ILE A 251 -14.45 -12.74 -12.73
N TYR A 252 -14.38 -13.14 -11.46
CA TYR A 252 -15.43 -13.93 -10.81
C TYR A 252 -16.74 -13.16 -10.68
N LEU A 253 -16.70 -11.94 -10.13
CA LEU A 253 -17.88 -11.08 -9.95
C LEU A 253 -18.53 -10.73 -11.30
N TYR A 254 -17.73 -10.47 -12.33
CA TYR A 254 -18.22 -10.19 -13.69
C TYR A 254 -18.73 -11.46 -14.37
N ILE A 255 -17.90 -12.48 -14.58
CA ILE A 255 -18.30 -13.65 -15.39
C ILE A 255 -19.31 -14.55 -14.66
N VAL A 256 -19.14 -14.79 -13.37
CA VAL A 256 -19.97 -15.77 -12.65
C VAL A 256 -21.23 -15.12 -12.10
N LEU A 257 -21.10 -13.91 -11.54
CA LEU A 257 -22.20 -13.24 -10.86
C LEU A 257 -23.09 -12.41 -11.79
N GLU A 258 -22.55 -11.79 -12.85
CA GLU A 258 -23.37 -11.14 -13.89
C GLU A 258 -24.19 -12.18 -14.69
N VAL A 259 -23.62 -13.37 -14.92
CA VAL A 259 -24.33 -14.50 -15.55
C VAL A 259 -25.43 -15.05 -14.65
N GLN A 260 -25.27 -15.00 -13.32
CA GLN A 260 -26.29 -15.48 -12.37
C GLN A 260 -27.37 -14.43 -12.04
N GLN A 261 -27.05 -13.13 -12.05
CA GLN A 261 -27.98 -12.06 -11.66
C GLN A 261 -28.23 -11.10 -12.82
N HIS A 262 -29.02 -11.55 -13.81
CA HIS A 262 -29.56 -10.69 -14.87
C HIS A 262 -30.23 -9.44 -14.28
N GLY A 263 -29.56 -8.28 -14.39
CA GLY A 263 -30.14 -6.99 -14.04
C GLY A 263 -29.26 -6.06 -13.19
N LYS A 264 -28.19 -6.55 -12.57
CA LYS A 264 -27.23 -5.69 -11.84
C LYS A 264 -26.02 -5.41 -12.72
N LYS A 265 -25.91 -4.17 -13.21
CA LYS A 265 -24.76 -3.74 -14.02
C LYS A 265 -23.52 -3.67 -13.13
N PHE A 266 -22.65 -4.66 -13.26
CA PHE A 266 -21.30 -4.57 -12.72
C PHE A 266 -20.44 -3.89 -13.77
N ASP A 267 -20.06 -2.64 -13.55
CA ASP A 267 -19.19 -1.94 -14.50
C ASP A 267 -17.80 -2.61 -14.47
N PRO A 268 -17.28 -3.13 -15.61
CA PRO A 268 -15.91 -3.58 -15.72
C PRO A 268 -14.99 -2.36 -15.58
N SER A 269 -14.68 -2.02 -14.34
CA SER A 269 -14.04 -0.76 -13.97
C SER A 269 -12.66 -0.60 -14.62
N LEU A 270 -12.26 0.65 -14.89
CA LEU A 270 -10.90 1.07 -15.29
C LEU A 270 -9.78 0.42 -14.46
N PHE A 271 -10.09 0.03 -13.23
CA PHE A 271 -9.17 -0.62 -12.31
C PHE A 271 -8.86 -2.09 -12.68
N ALA A 272 -9.73 -2.78 -13.42
CA ALA A 272 -9.41 -4.10 -13.98
C ALA A 272 -8.22 -4.01 -14.96
N VAL A 273 -8.24 -2.99 -15.81
CA VAL A 273 -7.14 -2.67 -16.75
C VAL A 273 -5.87 -2.31 -15.98
N LYS A 274 -5.97 -1.57 -14.87
CA LYS A 274 -4.84 -1.30 -13.98
C LYS A 274 -4.20 -2.59 -13.46
N ASN A 275 -4.99 -3.57 -12.98
CA ASN A 275 -4.44 -4.81 -12.44
C ASN A 275 -3.72 -5.63 -13.52
N ILE A 276 -4.29 -5.69 -14.74
CA ILE A 276 -3.65 -6.31 -15.91
C ILE A 276 -2.34 -5.58 -16.28
N ALA A 277 -2.38 -4.25 -16.34
CA ALA A 277 -1.22 -3.43 -16.68
C ALA A 277 -0.09 -3.57 -15.65
N MET A 278 -0.40 -3.56 -14.35
CA MET A 278 0.58 -3.74 -13.28
C MET A 278 1.23 -5.13 -13.33
N ILE A 279 0.44 -6.19 -13.57
CA ILE A 279 0.97 -7.55 -13.77
C ILE A 279 1.87 -7.61 -15.01
N TYR A 280 1.44 -7.00 -16.13
CA TYR A 280 2.23 -6.96 -17.36
C TYR A 280 3.56 -6.21 -17.18
N ILE A 281 3.55 -5.05 -16.51
CA ILE A 281 4.76 -4.27 -16.22
C ILE A 281 5.71 -5.10 -15.36
N ALA A 282 5.21 -5.75 -14.30
CA ALA A 282 6.02 -6.60 -13.44
C ALA A 282 6.61 -7.81 -14.20
N LEU A 283 5.83 -8.42 -15.10
CA LEU A 283 6.29 -9.52 -15.94
C LEU A 283 7.37 -9.06 -16.94
N ARG A 284 7.19 -7.90 -17.57
CA ARG A 284 8.19 -7.30 -18.48
C ARG A 284 9.49 -6.97 -17.74
N GLU A 285 9.42 -6.43 -16.53
CA GLU A 285 10.60 -6.17 -15.70
C GLU A 285 11.32 -7.46 -15.29
N LEU A 286 10.58 -8.51 -14.94
CA LEU A 286 11.14 -9.82 -14.63
C LEU A 286 11.84 -10.41 -15.85
N TRP A 287 11.20 -10.34 -17.03
CA TRP A 287 11.73 -10.86 -18.29
C TRP A 287 13.02 -10.17 -18.74
N THR A 288 13.02 -8.84 -18.78
CA THR A 288 14.21 -8.05 -19.19
C THR A 288 15.41 -8.33 -18.30
N ARG A 289 15.19 -8.56 -17.00
CA ARG A 289 16.27 -8.90 -16.06
C ARG A 289 16.72 -10.36 -16.15
N LEU A 290 15.82 -11.29 -16.43
CA LEU A 290 16.17 -12.67 -16.75
C LEU A 290 17.05 -12.71 -18.01
N GLN A 291 16.73 -11.91 -19.02
CA GLN A 291 17.57 -11.76 -20.21
C GLN A 291 18.94 -11.17 -19.87
N TYR A 292 19.00 -10.10 -19.06
CA TYR A 292 20.27 -9.53 -18.60
C TYR A 292 21.12 -10.56 -17.83
N TRP A 293 20.51 -11.34 -16.93
CA TRP A 293 21.20 -12.39 -16.19
C TRP A 293 21.73 -13.49 -17.10
N ARG A 294 20.93 -13.93 -18.09
CA ARG A 294 21.38 -14.88 -19.12
C ARG A 294 22.57 -14.34 -19.91
N MET A 295 22.53 -13.07 -20.32
CA MET A 295 23.65 -12.41 -21.01
C MET A 295 24.90 -12.33 -20.13
N LYS A 296 24.75 -11.92 -18.87
CA LYS A 296 25.87 -11.85 -17.91
C LYS A 296 26.50 -13.22 -17.66
N ARG A 297 25.69 -14.27 -17.54
CA ARG A 297 26.17 -15.65 -17.33
C ARG A 297 26.94 -16.16 -18.55
N ARG A 298 26.46 -15.88 -19.77
CA ARG A 298 27.19 -16.18 -21.01
C ARG A 298 28.51 -15.41 -21.11
N ALA A 299 28.52 -14.13 -20.76
CA ALA A 299 29.74 -13.31 -20.76
C ALA A 299 30.77 -13.73 -19.70
N ALA A 300 30.33 -14.29 -18.57
CA ALA A 300 31.21 -14.85 -17.54
C ALA A 300 31.81 -16.20 -17.97
N LEU A 301 30.99 -17.07 -18.58
CA LEU A 301 31.46 -18.33 -19.16
C LEU A 301 32.49 -18.10 -20.26
N SER A 302 32.22 -17.20 -21.21
CA SER A 302 33.16 -16.83 -22.26
C SER A 302 34.48 -16.25 -21.71
N ARG A 303 34.43 -15.48 -20.61
CA ARG A 303 35.65 -14.97 -19.95
C ARG A 303 36.47 -16.08 -19.29
N ASN A 304 35.81 -17.05 -18.67
CA ASN A 304 36.48 -18.19 -18.06
C ASN A 304 37.09 -19.12 -19.11
N GLU A 305 36.39 -19.34 -20.23
CA GLU A 305 36.91 -20.11 -21.39
C GLU A 305 38.12 -19.42 -22.01
N LEU A 306 38.09 -18.10 -22.20
CA LEU A 306 39.23 -17.33 -22.69
C LEU A 306 40.42 -17.39 -21.73
N SER A 307 40.18 -17.31 -20.42
CA SER A 307 41.24 -17.39 -19.41
C SER A 307 41.87 -18.78 -19.35
N ALA A 308 41.08 -19.84 -19.54
CA ALA A 308 41.58 -21.21 -19.61
C ALA A 308 42.39 -21.47 -20.90
N ALA A 309 41.98 -20.90 -22.03
CA ALA A 309 42.72 -21.01 -23.29
C ALA A 309 44.09 -20.32 -23.23
N ILE A 310 44.21 -19.17 -22.55
CA ILE A 310 45.48 -18.47 -22.36
C ILE A 310 46.43 -19.30 -21.49
N HIS A 311 45.93 -19.87 -20.39
CA HIS A 311 46.74 -20.67 -19.47
C HIS A 311 47.31 -21.94 -20.13
N ASN A 312 46.53 -22.60 -20.98
CA ASN A 312 46.99 -23.78 -21.71
C ASN A 312 48.06 -23.41 -22.77
N HIS A 313 47.96 -22.23 -23.39
CA HIS A 313 48.92 -21.78 -24.40
C HIS A 313 50.27 -21.36 -23.80
N GLU A 314 50.28 -20.87 -22.56
CA GLU A 314 51.50 -20.58 -21.80
C GLU A 314 52.19 -21.86 -21.30
N GLU A 315 51.44 -22.93 -21.00
CA GLU A 315 52.01 -24.23 -20.65
C GLU A 315 52.66 -24.93 -21.86
N GLU A 316 52.07 -24.82 -23.05
CA GLU A 316 52.64 -25.37 -24.29
C GLU A 316 53.90 -24.62 -24.79
N GLU A 317 54.09 -23.34 -24.45
CA GLU A 317 55.30 -22.58 -24.80
C GLU A 317 56.49 -22.83 -23.84
N HIS A 318 56.26 -23.52 -22.72
CA HIS A 318 57.26 -23.80 -21.70
C HIS A 318 57.76 -25.26 -21.66
N GLU A 319 57.23 -26.16 -22.50
CA GLU A 319 57.77 -27.52 -22.76
C GLU A 319 58.74 -27.56 -23.96
#